data_AF-A0A8T4D7W5-F1
#
_entry.id   AF-A0A8T4D7W5-F1
#
_cell.length_a   1.000
_cell.length_b   1.000
_cell.length_c   1.000
_cell.angle_alpha   90.00
_cell.angle_beta   90.00
_cell.angle_gamma   90.00
#
_symmetry.space_group_name_H-M   'P 1'
#
loop_
_entity.id
_entity.type
_entity.pdbx_description
1 polymer ?
#
loop_
_entity_poly.entity_id
_entity_poly.type
_entity_poly.pdbx_seq_one_letter_code
_entity_poly.pdbx_strand_id
1 'polypeptide(L)'
;MKVSLIHMKVRSSLKGNLEAAATAIHKAAAQKPAFIALPEYFSVPNNMEHFTSAEKISKETYNETTRFLADTSKELQDIYLLGGTVLEEDHGKFYNTSTLWQNGVLIGKYRKRNPINAELKAGVSRGDKPAAFTTEHCKVGMLVCADM
;
A
#
# COMPACT_ATOMS: atom_id res chain seq x y z
N MET A 1 -0.03 21.98 5.85
CA MET A 1 -0.22 20.51 5.84
C MET A 1 1.16 19.85 5.76
N LYS A 2 1.50 18.93 6.68
CA LYS A 2 2.76 18.19 6.65
C LYS A 2 2.49 16.77 6.12
N VAL A 3 3.36 16.27 5.24
CA VAL A 3 3.28 14.93 4.67
C VAL A 3 4.59 14.20 4.94
N SER A 4 4.51 12.94 5.35
CA SER A 4 5.67 12.08 5.56
C SER A 4 5.68 10.95 4.55
N LEU A 5 6.80 10.80 3.86
CA LEU A 5 7.02 9.73 2.89
C LEU A 5 7.98 8.72 3.52
N ILE A 6 7.55 7.48 3.64
CA ILE A 6 8.39 6.42 4.19
C ILE A 6 9.23 5.84 3.06
N HIS A 7 10.55 5.92 3.21
CA HIS A 7 11.49 5.17 2.39
C HIS A 7 12.09 4.05 3.25
N MET A 8 11.88 2.81 2.83
CA MET A 8 12.33 1.64 3.60
C MET A 8 12.89 0.56 2.69
N LYS A 9 13.86 -0.18 3.22
CA LYS A 9 14.43 -1.35 2.54
C LYS A 9 13.48 -2.54 2.69
N VAL A 10 13.15 -3.18 1.57
CA VAL A 10 12.40 -4.44 1.57
C VAL A 10 13.26 -5.55 2.17
N ARG A 11 12.66 -6.35 3.04
CA ARG A 11 13.25 -7.48 3.75
C ARG A 11 12.80 -8.82 3.13
N SER A 12 13.40 -9.90 3.59
CA SER A 12 13.14 -11.26 3.11
C SER A 12 11.87 -11.90 3.67
N SER A 13 11.17 -11.24 4.60
CA SER A 13 9.93 -11.77 5.20
C SER A 13 8.87 -10.68 5.36
N LEU A 14 7.61 -11.10 5.27
CA LEU A 14 6.45 -10.22 5.48
C LEU A 14 6.51 -9.58 6.86
N LYS A 15 6.70 -10.38 7.91
CA LYS A 15 6.86 -9.90 9.28
C LYS A 15 7.94 -8.83 9.40
N GLY A 16 9.13 -9.06 8.83
CA GLY A 16 10.22 -8.10 8.88
C GLY A 16 9.90 -6.79 8.14
N ASN A 17 9.15 -6.86 7.04
CA ASN A 17 8.64 -5.69 6.35
C ASN A 17 7.65 -4.92 7.23
N LEU A 18 6.66 -5.59 7.81
CA LEU A 18 5.65 -4.96 8.67
C LEU A 18 6.28 -4.31 9.92
N GLU A 19 7.25 -4.96 10.56
CA GLU A 19 7.99 -4.40 11.71
C GLU A 19 8.78 -3.15 11.33
N ALA A 20 9.43 -3.16 10.17
CA ALA A 20 10.18 -2.01 9.66
C ALA A 20 9.24 -0.85 9.27
N ALA A 21 8.10 -1.16 8.64
CA ALA A 21 7.05 -0.20 8.31
C ALA A 21 6.49 0.43 9.59
N ALA A 22 6.11 -0.38 10.60
CA ALA A 22 5.62 0.09 11.89
C ALA A 22 6.60 1.08 12.52
N THR A 23 7.86 0.68 12.66
CA THR A 23 8.92 1.53 13.23
C THR A 23 9.02 2.87 12.51
N ALA A 24 9.01 2.86 11.18
CA ALA A 24 9.11 4.07 10.38
C ALA A 24 7.85 4.95 10.47
N ILE A 25 6.67 4.34 10.50
CA ILE A 25 5.38 5.02 10.66
C ILE A 25 5.31 5.72 12.02
N HIS A 26 5.63 5.05 13.14
CA HIS A 26 5.59 5.68 14.46
C HIS A 26 6.59 6.84 14.57
N LYS A 27 7.79 6.67 13.99
CA LYS A 27 8.78 7.76 13.92
C LYS A 27 8.25 8.96 13.14
N ALA A 28 7.55 8.73 12.02
CA ALA A 28 6.93 9.79 11.24
C ALA A 28 5.75 10.44 11.98
N ALA A 29 4.90 9.64 12.65
CA ALA A 29 3.74 10.09 13.40
C ALA A 29 4.09 11.05 14.54
N ALA A 30 5.27 10.92 15.16
CA ALA A 30 5.76 11.87 16.16
C ALA A 30 5.85 13.32 15.63
N GLN A 31 5.94 13.50 14.31
CA GLN A 31 5.95 14.82 13.65
C GLN A 31 4.54 15.37 13.39
N LYS A 32 3.50 14.64 13.76
CA LYS A 32 2.07 14.95 13.55
C LYS A 32 1.77 15.37 12.10
N PRO A 33 2.15 14.55 11.09
CA PRO A 33 1.78 14.83 9.70
C PRO A 33 0.29 14.58 9.48
N ALA A 34 -0.28 15.25 8.49
CA ALA A 34 -1.63 14.94 8.00
C ALA A 34 -1.66 13.60 7.24
N PHE A 35 -0.57 13.28 6.53
CA PHE A 35 -0.45 12.07 5.73
C PHE A 35 0.86 11.34 6.00
N ILE A 36 0.79 10.01 6.05
CA ILE A 36 1.94 9.12 5.98
C ILE A 36 1.76 8.20 4.77
N ALA A 37 2.77 8.12 3.90
CA ALA A 37 2.73 7.27 2.72
C ALA A 37 3.79 6.18 2.76
N LEU A 38 3.37 4.93 2.59
CA LEU A 38 4.24 3.77 2.42
C LEU A 38 4.59 3.53 0.93
N PRO A 39 5.70 2.85 0.64
CA PRO A 39 6.07 2.47 -0.72
C PRO A 39 5.11 1.44 -1.37
N GLU A 40 5.12 1.39 -2.69
CA GLU A 40 4.57 0.27 -3.46
C GLU A 40 5.20 -1.06 -2.99
N TYR A 41 4.38 -2.11 -2.86
CA TYR A 41 4.78 -3.45 -2.46
C TYR A 41 5.62 -3.54 -1.18
N PHE A 42 5.47 -2.58 -0.25
CA PHE A 42 6.29 -2.51 0.97
C PHE A 42 6.27 -3.80 1.82
N SER A 43 5.17 -4.57 1.76
CA SER A 43 5.00 -5.80 2.52
C SER A 43 5.39 -7.06 1.76
N VAL A 44 5.59 -6.98 0.44
CA VAL A 44 5.99 -8.14 -0.40
C VAL A 44 7.43 -8.55 -0.04
N PRO A 45 7.66 -9.80 0.39
CA PRO A 45 8.99 -10.26 0.76
C PRO A 45 9.92 -10.35 -0.45
N ASN A 46 11.22 -10.13 -0.20
CA ASN A 46 12.28 -10.17 -1.20
C ASN A 46 12.12 -9.10 -2.30
N ASN A 47 13.02 -9.12 -3.29
CA ASN A 47 12.98 -8.18 -4.39
C ASN A 47 11.91 -8.56 -5.43
N MET A 48 11.60 -7.62 -6.33
CA MET A 48 10.69 -7.84 -7.47
C MET A 48 11.16 -8.95 -8.43
N GLU A 49 12.41 -9.41 -8.37
CA GLU A 49 12.90 -10.51 -9.22
C GLU A 49 12.24 -11.85 -8.85
N HIS A 50 11.80 -12.00 -7.60
CA HIS A 50 11.04 -13.18 -7.14
C HIS A 50 9.53 -13.05 -7.34
N PHE A 51 9.06 -11.93 -7.89
CA PHE A 51 7.65 -11.67 -8.19
C PHE A 51 7.21 -12.50 -9.40
N THR A 52 6.85 -13.76 -9.16
CA THR A 52 6.54 -14.75 -10.21
C THR A 52 5.07 -15.15 -10.26
N SER A 53 4.33 -14.98 -9.17
CA SER A 53 2.90 -15.30 -9.08
C SER A 53 2.18 -14.33 -8.14
N ALA A 54 1.28 -13.53 -8.71
CA ALA A 54 0.44 -12.60 -7.97
C ALA A 54 -0.52 -13.33 -7.02
N GLU A 55 -1.02 -14.50 -7.43
CA GLU A 55 -1.87 -15.35 -6.59
C GLU A 55 -1.14 -15.79 -5.32
N LYS A 56 0.07 -16.33 -5.46
CA LYS A 56 0.87 -16.79 -4.33
C LYS A 56 1.15 -15.64 -3.36
N ILE A 57 1.58 -14.50 -3.89
CA ILE A 57 1.89 -13.32 -3.08
C ILE A 57 0.64 -12.78 -2.39
N SER A 58 -0.49 -12.69 -3.09
CA SER A 58 -1.77 -12.30 -2.50
C SER A 58 -2.13 -13.17 -1.30
N LYS A 59 -2.08 -14.51 -1.46
CA LYS A 59 -2.36 -15.47 -0.39
C LYS A 59 -1.40 -15.31 0.81
N GLU A 60 -0.13 -15.05 0.54
CA GLU A 60 0.90 -14.91 1.58
C GLU A 60 0.82 -13.57 2.33
N THR A 61 0.51 -12.47 1.65
CA THR A 61 0.71 -11.12 2.23
C THR A 61 -0.56 -10.34 2.48
N TYR A 62 -1.64 -10.57 1.72
CA TYR A 62 -2.80 -9.65 1.68
C TYR A 62 -3.44 -9.46 3.06
N ASN A 63 -3.89 -10.54 3.68
CA ASN A 63 -4.66 -10.49 4.93
C ASN A 63 -3.88 -9.83 6.08
N GLU A 64 -2.62 -10.23 6.28
CA GLU A 64 -1.76 -9.66 7.31
C GLU A 64 -1.43 -8.20 7.03
N THR A 65 -1.16 -7.82 5.77
CA THR A 65 -0.87 -6.43 5.41
C THR A 65 -2.09 -5.54 5.61
N THR A 66 -3.29 -5.97 5.18
CA THR A 66 -4.51 -5.18 5.35
C THR A 66 -4.89 -5.03 6.82
N ARG A 67 -4.68 -6.07 7.65
CA ARG A 67 -4.91 -5.99 9.09
C ARG A 67 -3.94 -5.01 9.73
N PHE A 68 -2.65 -5.11 9.41
CA PHE A 68 -1.63 -4.17 9.85
C PHE A 68 -2.00 -2.72 9.52
N LEU A 69 -2.39 -2.45 8.27
CA LEU A 69 -2.77 -1.10 7.85
C LEU A 69 -4.00 -0.57 8.61
N ALA A 70 -5.01 -1.40 8.82
CA ALA A 70 -6.20 -1.03 9.59
C ALA A 70 -5.86 -0.74 11.05
N ASP A 71 -5.11 -1.63 11.70
CA ASP A 71 -4.73 -1.49 13.11
C ASP A 71 -3.83 -0.27 13.34
N THR A 72 -2.81 -0.09 12.49
CA THR A 72 -1.93 1.09 12.55
C THR A 72 -2.70 2.38 12.27
N SER A 73 -3.59 2.41 11.27
CA SER A 73 -4.41 3.60 11.00
C SER A 73 -5.33 3.94 12.18
N LYS A 74 -5.86 2.94 12.89
CA LYS A 74 -6.69 3.13 14.08
C LYS A 74 -5.89 3.68 15.25
N GLU A 75 -4.66 3.21 15.43
CA GLU A 75 -3.77 3.65 16.50
C GLU A 75 -3.35 5.12 16.34
N LEU A 76 -3.02 5.53 15.12
CA LEU A 76 -2.43 6.85 14.88
C LEU A 76 -3.39 8.01 15.14
N GLN A 77 -4.70 7.81 14.89
CA GLN A 77 -5.78 8.80 14.95
C GLN A 77 -5.51 10.11 14.18
N ASP A 78 -6.49 10.59 13.41
CA ASP A 78 -6.40 11.87 12.68
C ASP A 78 -5.24 11.98 11.67
N ILE A 79 -4.63 10.84 11.30
CA ILE A 79 -3.63 10.73 10.24
C ILE A 79 -4.19 9.87 9.11
N TYR A 80 -4.09 10.37 7.88
CA TYR A 80 -4.38 9.61 6.68
C TYR A 80 -3.16 8.73 6.33
N LEU A 81 -3.35 7.41 6.35
CA LEU A 81 -2.31 6.45 6.00
C LEU A 81 -2.52 5.97 4.56
N LEU A 82 -1.65 6.42 3.65
CA LEU A 82 -1.54 5.85 2.31
C LEU A 82 -0.72 4.56 2.43
N GLY A 83 -1.41 3.42 2.39
CA GLY A 83 -0.91 2.10 2.70
C GLY A 83 -0.03 1.46 1.63
N GLY A 84 0.69 2.25 0.84
CA GLY A 84 1.51 1.73 -0.25
C GLY A 84 0.66 0.96 -1.23
N THR A 85 0.99 -0.31 -1.48
CA THR A 85 0.12 -1.21 -2.22
C THR A 85 0.06 -2.62 -1.64
N VAL A 86 -1.06 -3.30 -1.91
CA VAL A 86 -1.31 -4.72 -1.61
C VAL A 86 -1.71 -5.46 -2.89
N LEU A 87 -1.49 -6.77 -2.94
CA LEU A 87 -2.05 -7.62 -4.01
C LEU A 87 -3.47 -8.01 -3.63
N GLU A 88 -4.44 -7.26 -4.13
CA GLU A 88 -5.86 -7.55 -3.93
C GLU A 88 -6.32 -8.63 -4.91
N GLU A 89 -6.96 -9.68 -4.39
CA GLU A 89 -7.75 -10.60 -5.21
C GLU A 89 -9.19 -10.09 -5.34
N ASP A 90 -9.72 -10.08 -6.56
CA ASP A 90 -11.11 -9.77 -6.85
C ASP A 90 -11.59 -10.62 -8.03
N HIS A 91 -12.58 -11.49 -7.78
CA HIS A 91 -13.15 -12.43 -8.75
C HIS A 91 -12.10 -13.23 -9.56
N GLY A 92 -11.07 -13.76 -8.88
CA GLY A 92 -9.99 -14.55 -9.49
C GLY A 92 -8.96 -13.74 -10.28
N LYS A 93 -9.01 -12.41 -10.21
CA LYS A 93 -8.00 -11.50 -10.75
C LYS A 93 -7.23 -10.84 -9.62
N PHE A 94 -5.96 -10.54 -9.86
CA PHE A 94 -5.07 -9.92 -8.87
C PHE A 94 -4.70 -8.51 -9.28
N TYR A 95 -4.75 -7.56 -8.36
CA TYR A 95 -4.51 -6.15 -8.64
C TYR A 95 -3.50 -5.56 -7.67
N ASN A 96 -2.51 -4.85 -8.21
CA ASN A 96 -1.65 -3.98 -7.42
C ASN A 96 -2.46 -2.76 -6.96
N THR A 97 -2.93 -2.82 -5.70
CA THR A 97 -3.95 -1.92 -5.19
C THR A 97 -3.38 -1.04 -4.10
N SER A 98 -3.34 0.27 -4.37
CA SER A 98 -3.04 1.26 -3.35
C SER A 98 -4.26 1.53 -2.48
N THR A 99 -4.04 1.73 -1.18
CA THR A 99 -5.10 1.86 -0.18
C THR A 99 -4.92 3.13 0.64
N LEU A 100 -6.02 3.81 0.97
CA LEU A 100 -6.04 4.99 1.82
C LEU A 100 -6.88 4.68 3.06
N TRP A 101 -6.29 4.85 4.24
CA TRP A 101 -6.90 4.52 5.52
C TRP A 101 -6.99 5.75 6.41
N GLN A 102 -8.05 5.83 7.21
CA GLN A 102 -8.22 6.82 8.26
C GLN A 102 -8.95 6.18 9.44
N ASN A 103 -8.40 6.33 10.65
CA ASN A 103 -9.00 5.82 11.89
C ASN A 103 -9.37 4.32 11.82
N GLY A 104 -8.58 3.54 11.09
CA GLY A 104 -8.79 2.11 10.88
C GLY A 104 -9.82 1.74 9.81
N VAL A 105 -10.41 2.73 9.15
CA VAL A 105 -11.36 2.54 8.06
C VAL A 105 -10.64 2.72 6.72
N LEU A 106 -10.86 1.79 5.80
CA LEU A 106 -10.44 1.92 4.42
C LEU A 106 -11.39 2.91 3.72
N ILE A 107 -10.89 4.10 3.41
CA ILE A 107 -11.67 5.19 2.78
C ILE A 107 -11.40 5.34 1.29
N GLY A 108 -10.35 4.68 0.77
CA GLY A 108 -10.02 4.75 -0.65
C GLY A 108 -9.20 3.57 -1.13
N LYS A 109 -9.44 3.18 -2.39
CA LYS A 109 -8.69 2.17 -3.13
C LYS A 109 -8.42 2.62 -4.55
N TYR A 110 -7.23 2.30 -5.06
CA TYR A 110 -6.85 2.55 -6.43
C TYR A 110 -6.08 1.34 -6.98
N ARG A 111 -6.55 0.77 -8.10
CA ARG A 111 -5.88 -0.33 -8.80
C ARG A 111 -4.95 0.27 -9.87
N LYS A 112 -3.65 -0.08 -9.81
CA LYS A 112 -2.63 0.35 -10.77
C LYS A 112 -3.08 0.09 -12.21
N ARG A 113 -3.03 1.12 -13.06
CA ARG A 113 -3.55 1.04 -14.44
C ARG A 113 -2.49 0.54 -15.41
N ASN A 114 -1.22 0.87 -15.14
CA ASN A 114 -0.07 0.53 -15.95
C ASN A 114 0.90 -0.44 -15.21
N PRO A 115 0.52 -1.70 -14.91
CA PRO A 115 1.46 -2.70 -14.45
C PRO A 115 2.58 -2.93 -15.47
N ILE A 116 3.80 -3.10 -14.99
CA ILE A 116 4.96 -3.39 -15.85
C ILE A 116 4.91 -4.83 -16.38
N ASN A 117 5.72 -5.14 -17.38
CA ASN A 117 5.73 -6.47 -18.02
C ASN A 117 5.98 -7.61 -17.01
N ALA A 118 6.82 -7.40 -15.98
CA ALA A 118 7.05 -8.40 -14.94
C ALA A 118 5.78 -8.68 -14.11
N GLU A 119 5.02 -7.65 -13.74
CA GLU A 119 3.76 -7.77 -13.00
C GLU A 119 2.70 -8.49 -13.85
N LEU A 120 2.58 -8.13 -15.14
CA LEU A 120 1.65 -8.78 -16.06
C LEU A 120 1.98 -10.28 -16.22
N LYS A 121 3.26 -10.63 -16.37
CA LYS A 121 3.71 -12.03 -16.46
C LYS A 121 3.42 -12.83 -15.20
N ALA A 122 3.46 -12.18 -14.03
CA ALA A 122 3.11 -12.80 -12.76
C ALA A 122 1.59 -12.88 -12.51
N GLY A 123 0.75 -12.34 -13.39
CA GLY A 123 -0.71 -12.42 -13.30
C GLY A 123 -1.39 -11.20 -12.69
N VAL A 124 -0.70 -10.07 -12.56
CA VAL A 124 -1.32 -8.80 -12.13
C VAL A 124 -2.18 -8.23 -13.27
N SER A 125 -3.44 -7.94 -12.96
CA SER A 125 -4.43 -7.33 -13.83
C SER A 125 -4.35 -5.80 -13.77
N ARG A 126 -4.79 -5.16 -14.87
CA ARG A 126 -4.84 -3.71 -14.99
C ARG A 126 -6.08 -3.14 -14.30
N GLY A 127 -5.90 -2.08 -13.52
CA GLY A 127 -6.99 -1.21 -13.10
C GLY A 127 -7.58 -0.43 -14.28
N ASP A 128 -8.81 0.04 -14.12
CA ASP A 128 -9.61 0.65 -15.18
C ASP A 128 -10.00 2.12 -14.90
N LYS A 129 -9.84 2.60 -13.67
CA LYS A 129 -10.35 3.91 -13.22
C LYS A 129 -9.28 4.75 -12.55
N PRO A 130 -9.22 6.07 -12.82
CA PRO A 130 -8.53 7.01 -11.93
C PRO A 130 -9.26 7.07 -10.58
N ALA A 131 -8.55 7.42 -9.51
CA ALA A 131 -9.15 7.61 -8.19
C ALA A 131 -8.69 8.92 -7.55
N ALA A 132 -9.67 9.65 -7.01
CA ALA A 132 -9.45 10.83 -6.20
C ALA A 132 -10.38 10.80 -4.98
N PHE A 133 -9.84 11.17 -3.83
CA PHE A 133 -10.53 11.12 -2.54
C PHE A 133 -10.52 12.49 -1.89
N THR A 134 -11.66 12.92 -1.35
CA THR A 134 -11.75 14.16 -0.58
C THR A 134 -11.37 13.87 0.87
N THR A 135 -10.42 14.63 1.40
CA THR A 135 -10.10 14.66 2.83
C THR A 135 -10.43 16.04 3.40
N GLU A 136 -10.32 16.18 4.72
CA GLU A 136 -10.48 17.48 5.37
C GLU A 136 -9.39 18.51 4.98
N HIS A 137 -8.26 18.03 4.44
CA HIS A 137 -7.13 18.89 4.08
C HIS A 137 -7.10 19.24 2.59
N CYS A 138 -7.40 18.28 1.70
CA CYS A 138 -7.36 18.47 0.25
C CYS A 138 -8.05 17.32 -0.51
N LYS A 139 -8.14 17.44 -1.84
CA LYS A 139 -8.39 16.29 -2.71
C LYS A 139 -7.08 15.56 -2.98
N VAL A 140 -7.08 14.25 -2.79
CA VAL A 140 -5.92 13.36 -2.96
C VAL A 140 -6.14 12.48 -4.17
N GLY A 141 -5.29 12.62 -5.20
CA GLY A 141 -5.21 11.67 -6.31
C GLY A 141 -4.23 10.54 -6.01
N MET A 142 -4.53 9.33 -6.49
CA MET A 142 -3.67 8.16 -6.31
C MET A 142 -3.19 7.60 -7.65
N LEU A 143 -1.89 7.35 -7.75
CA LEU A 143 -1.19 6.72 -8.87
C LEU A 143 -0.12 5.78 -8.30
N VAL A 144 0.25 4.74 -9.05
CA VAL A 144 1.27 3.77 -8.62
C VAL A 144 2.36 3.65 -9.68
N CYS A 145 3.57 4.08 -9.33
CA CYS A 145 4.80 3.90 -10.13
C CYS A 145 4.61 4.26 -11.61
N ALA A 146 4.59 3.28 -12.52
CA ALA A 146 4.45 3.42 -13.97
C ALA A 146 3.09 3.98 -14.45
N ASP A 147 2.20 4.36 -13.54
CA ASP A 147 1.05 5.21 -13.87
C ASP A 147 1.45 6.67 -14.19
N MET A 148 2.68 7.09 -13.83
CA MET A 148 3.27 8.39 -14.17
C MET A 148 3.89 8.43 -15.57
#